data_AF-A0AAJ1C046-F1
#
_entry.id   AF-A0AAJ1C046-F1
#
_cell.length_a   1.000
_cell.length_b   1.000
_cell.length_c   1.000
_cell.angle_alpha   90.00
_cell.angle_beta   90.00
_cell.angle_gamma   90.00
#
_symmetry.space_group_name_H-M   'P 1'
#
loop_
_entity.id
_entity.type
_entity.pdbx_description
1 polymer ?
#
loop_
_entity_poly.entity_id
_entity_poly.type
_entity_poly.pdbx_seq_one_letter_code
_entity_poly.pdbx_strand_id
1 'polypeptide(L)'
;MSPAKAQAAGPMAEAVENSLQYLPDDDIKAIVTYLKDVSAISSGDIHPRSDFGKPSTETEASLRGLPGQSENQNGFHVFSGSCAACHQLEGQGNDHYPSLFHNTAAGGDRPDNLVSTILYGLHRTVGDHVAFMPAFGPDASYADRLSDRDIADVSNYVLTHYGNPSVKVTEADVARIRDGGEKPLIVRLAPFAAPVAIVFALAVVALLSWLVSRRRERPVLG
;
A
#
# COMPACT_ATOMS: atom_id res chain seq x y z
N MET A 1 -20.46 19.43 -0.11
CA MET A 1 -19.50 18.30 -0.05
C MET A 1 -18.96 18.04 -1.43
N SER A 2 -17.66 18.19 -1.66
CA SER A 2 -17.03 17.55 -2.82
C SER A 2 -17.15 16.03 -2.64
N PRO A 3 -17.44 15.25 -3.69
CA PRO A 3 -17.41 13.79 -3.59
C PRO A 3 -16.06 13.37 -3.02
N ALA A 4 -16.07 12.47 -2.03
CA ALA A 4 -14.86 12.12 -1.31
C ALA A 4 -13.89 11.35 -2.23
N LYS A 5 -12.88 12.07 -2.74
CA LYS A 5 -11.87 11.55 -3.68
C LYS A 5 -10.85 10.64 -3.01
N ALA A 6 -10.70 10.74 -1.70
CA ALA A 6 -9.74 9.99 -0.90
C ALA A 6 -10.30 9.71 0.49
N GLN A 7 -9.88 8.61 1.11
CA GLN A 7 -10.22 8.26 2.48
C GLN A 7 -8.92 8.07 3.27
N ALA A 8 -8.86 8.67 4.46
CA ALA A 8 -7.78 8.37 5.40
C ALA A 8 -8.01 6.96 5.97
N ALA A 9 -6.97 6.12 5.93
CA ALA A 9 -6.94 4.77 6.46
C ALA A 9 -5.58 4.51 7.15
N GLY A 10 -5.48 3.44 7.92
CA GLY A 10 -4.28 3.11 8.70
C GLY A 10 -3.85 4.25 9.64
N PRO A 11 -2.53 4.54 9.77
CA PRO A 11 -2.04 5.60 10.66
C PRO A 11 -2.60 7.00 10.34
N MET A 12 -2.95 7.26 9.08
CA MET A 12 -3.57 8.53 8.71
C MET A 12 -5.01 8.65 9.21
N ALA A 13 -5.74 7.53 9.35
CA ALA A 13 -7.06 7.54 9.99
C ALA A 13 -6.94 7.96 11.46
N GLU A 14 -5.95 7.43 12.20
CA GLU A 14 -5.70 7.82 13.59
C GLU A 14 -5.30 9.28 13.74
N ALA A 15 -4.47 9.80 12.81
CA ALA A 15 -4.09 11.21 12.81
C ALA A 15 -5.30 12.13 12.59
N VAL A 16 -6.24 11.73 11.73
CA VAL A 16 -7.49 12.47 11.53
C VAL A 16 -8.38 12.35 12.76
N GLU A 17 -8.58 11.15 13.28
CA GLU A 17 -9.51 10.85 14.38
C GLU A 17 -9.05 11.42 15.72
N ASN A 18 -7.76 11.38 16.02
CA ASN A 18 -7.26 11.79 17.33
C ASN A 18 -6.65 13.20 17.35
N SER A 19 -6.51 13.85 16.19
CA SER A 19 -5.84 15.16 16.11
C SER A 19 -6.49 16.11 15.10
N LEU A 20 -6.36 15.86 13.79
CA LEU A 20 -6.67 16.87 12.77
C LEU A 20 -8.14 17.30 12.76
N GLN A 21 -9.06 16.42 13.18
CA GLN A 21 -10.48 16.77 13.27
C GLN A 21 -10.80 17.84 14.34
N TYR A 22 -9.90 18.05 15.30
CA TYR A 22 -10.08 19.00 16.41
C TYR A 22 -9.36 20.34 16.19
N LEU A 23 -8.77 20.55 15.01
CA LEU A 23 -8.07 21.79 14.73
C LEU A 23 -9.05 22.99 14.69
N PRO A 24 -8.68 24.14 15.28
CA PRO A 24 -9.46 25.36 15.13
C PRO A 24 -9.40 25.86 13.68
N ASP A 25 -10.43 26.60 13.27
CA ASP A 25 -10.57 27.12 11.90
C ASP A 25 -9.35 27.92 11.41
N ASP A 26 -8.67 28.63 12.32
CA ASP A 26 -7.51 29.45 11.97
C ASP A 26 -6.28 28.59 11.62
N ASP A 27 -6.10 27.45 12.28
CA ASP A 27 -5.04 26.49 11.94
C ASP A 27 -5.36 25.78 10.62
N ILE A 28 -6.63 25.45 10.37
CA ILE A 28 -7.06 24.90 9.08
C ILE A 28 -6.77 25.89 7.95
N LYS A 29 -7.10 27.18 8.12
CA LYS A 29 -6.78 28.23 7.13
C LYS A 29 -5.28 28.38 6.91
N ALA A 30 -4.47 28.32 7.97
CA ALA A 30 -3.02 28.40 7.88
C ALA A 30 -2.45 27.23 7.07
N ILE A 31 -2.89 25.99 7.34
CA ILE A 31 -2.50 24.79 6.59
C ILE A 31 -2.89 24.92 5.12
N VAL A 32 -4.13 25.32 4.82
CA VAL A 32 -4.60 25.51 3.44
C VAL A 32 -3.78 26.58 2.71
N THR A 33 -3.45 27.67 3.38
CA THR A 33 -2.63 28.76 2.80
C THR A 33 -1.23 28.25 2.49
N TYR A 34 -0.60 27.54 3.43
CA TYR A 34 0.71 26.94 3.22
C TYR A 34 0.70 25.94 2.05
N LEU A 35 -0.28 25.02 2.00
CA LEU A 35 -0.39 24.04 0.91
C LEU A 35 -0.58 24.69 -0.48
N LYS A 36 -1.18 25.87 -0.56
CA LYS A 36 -1.33 26.63 -1.81
C LYS A 36 -0.08 27.39 -2.22
N ASP A 37 0.77 27.76 -1.26
CA ASP A 37 2.02 28.48 -1.49
C ASP A 37 3.17 27.53 -1.88
N VAL A 38 3.16 26.31 -1.35
CA VAL A 38 4.15 25.28 -1.68
C VAL A 38 4.04 24.90 -3.16
N SER A 39 5.16 25.01 -3.88
CA SER A 39 5.24 24.59 -5.28
C SER A 39 5.02 23.07 -5.42
N ALA A 40 4.24 22.68 -6.41
CA ALA A 40 3.98 21.27 -6.69
C ALA A 40 5.28 20.52 -7.02
N ILE A 41 5.53 19.42 -6.31
CA ILE A 41 6.61 18.49 -6.62
C ILE A 41 6.08 17.51 -7.66
N SER A 42 6.62 17.57 -8.88
CA SER A 42 6.27 16.58 -9.91
C SER A 42 6.98 15.26 -9.63
N SER A 43 6.20 14.21 -9.38
CA SER A 43 6.66 12.82 -9.32
C SER A 43 6.63 12.11 -10.67
N GLY A 44 6.33 12.84 -11.76
CA GLY A 44 6.09 12.25 -13.09
C GLY A 44 4.62 11.89 -13.35
N ASP A 45 3.72 12.11 -12.37
CA ASP A 45 2.28 11.90 -12.52
C ASP A 45 1.74 12.87 -13.60
N ILE A 46 1.27 12.32 -14.71
CA ILE A 46 0.76 13.05 -15.88
C ILE A 46 -0.77 13.19 -15.87
N HIS A 47 -1.45 12.52 -14.93
CA HIS A 47 -2.90 12.54 -14.81
C HIS A 47 -3.34 12.58 -13.34
N PRO A 48 -4.33 13.41 -12.96
CA PRO A 48 -4.84 13.41 -11.60
C PRO A 48 -5.42 12.03 -11.24
N ARG A 49 -5.03 11.50 -10.08
CA ARG A 49 -5.49 10.19 -9.61
C ARG A 49 -7.02 10.10 -9.49
N SER A 50 -7.69 11.23 -9.23
CA SER A 50 -9.16 11.30 -9.13
C SER A 50 -9.88 11.26 -10.47
N ASP A 51 -9.17 11.30 -11.58
CA ASP A 51 -9.81 11.41 -12.90
C ASP A 51 -9.91 10.03 -13.57
N PHE A 52 -9.26 9.01 -12.99
CA PHE A 52 -9.38 7.61 -13.38
C PHE A 52 -10.73 7.00 -13.01
N GLY A 53 -11.12 6.01 -13.79
CA GLY A 53 -12.31 5.20 -13.55
C GLY A 53 -13.59 5.75 -14.14
N LYS A 54 -14.56 4.86 -14.24
CA LYS A 54 -15.96 5.13 -14.57
C LYS A 54 -16.81 3.97 -14.02
N PRO A 55 -18.15 4.09 -13.97
CA PRO A 55 -18.99 2.94 -13.66
C PRO A 55 -18.69 1.78 -14.60
N SER A 56 -18.60 0.56 -14.05
CA SER A 56 -18.48 -0.64 -14.89
C SER A 56 -19.75 -0.83 -15.69
N THR A 57 -19.59 -1.18 -16.96
CA THR A 57 -20.70 -1.57 -17.85
C THR A 57 -20.91 -3.08 -17.89
N GLU A 58 -20.08 -3.84 -17.18
CA GLU A 58 -20.19 -5.30 -17.10
C GLU A 58 -21.39 -5.70 -16.26
N THR A 59 -22.27 -6.53 -16.81
CA THR A 59 -23.44 -7.03 -16.07
C THR A 59 -23.08 -8.24 -15.23
N GLU A 60 -23.61 -8.37 -14.00
CA GLU A 60 -23.35 -9.55 -13.16
C GLU A 60 -23.73 -10.87 -13.88
N ALA A 61 -24.79 -10.80 -14.68
CA ALA A 61 -25.31 -11.94 -15.44
C ALA A 61 -24.33 -12.43 -16.52
N SER A 62 -23.47 -11.57 -17.09
CA SER A 62 -22.48 -11.98 -18.09
C SER A 62 -21.26 -12.67 -17.48
N LEU A 63 -21.09 -12.59 -16.16
CA LEU A 63 -19.91 -13.10 -15.45
C LEU A 63 -20.24 -14.26 -14.50
N ARG A 64 -21.51 -14.41 -14.10
CA ARG A 64 -21.99 -15.56 -13.32
C ARG A 64 -21.92 -16.85 -14.14
N GLY A 65 -21.25 -17.87 -13.59
CA GLY A 65 -21.12 -19.20 -14.19
C GLY A 65 -19.85 -19.43 -15.02
N LEU A 66 -18.99 -18.42 -15.17
CA LEU A 66 -17.67 -18.59 -15.78
C LEU A 66 -16.73 -19.36 -14.82
N PRO A 67 -15.95 -20.34 -15.32
CA PRO A 67 -15.04 -21.10 -14.47
C PRO A 67 -13.93 -20.17 -13.98
N GLY A 68 -13.95 -19.78 -12.69
CA GLY A 68 -13.03 -18.84 -12.02
C GLY A 68 -11.54 -19.21 -12.00
N GLN A 69 -11.02 -19.78 -13.08
CA GLN A 69 -9.72 -20.42 -13.23
C GLN A 69 -8.65 -19.47 -13.79
N SER A 70 -9.02 -18.31 -14.34
CA SER A 70 -8.07 -17.27 -14.81
C SER A 70 -8.10 -16.05 -13.90
N GLU A 71 -6.98 -15.31 -13.80
CA GLU A 71 -6.82 -14.12 -12.92
C GLU A 71 -7.97 -13.10 -13.09
N ASN A 72 -8.34 -12.79 -14.34
CA ASN A 72 -9.46 -11.89 -14.64
C ASN A 72 -10.82 -12.42 -14.15
N GLN A 73 -10.98 -13.74 -14.06
CA GLN A 73 -12.22 -14.36 -13.59
C GLN A 73 -12.23 -14.49 -12.06
N ASN A 74 -11.09 -14.83 -11.43
CA ASN A 74 -11.00 -14.89 -9.97
C ASN A 74 -11.22 -13.52 -9.33
N GLY A 75 -10.63 -12.45 -9.90
CA GLY A 75 -10.79 -11.09 -9.40
C GLY A 75 -12.26 -10.64 -9.37
N PHE A 76 -13.05 -10.99 -10.39
CA PHE A 76 -14.49 -10.74 -10.39
C PHE A 76 -15.22 -11.55 -9.32
N HIS A 77 -14.92 -12.85 -9.16
CA HIS A 77 -15.60 -13.70 -8.17
C HIS A 77 -15.36 -13.20 -6.75
N VAL A 78 -14.13 -12.80 -6.44
CA VAL A 78 -13.78 -12.18 -5.15
C VAL A 78 -14.49 -10.83 -5.01
N PHE A 79 -14.48 -9.97 -6.04
CA PHE A 79 -15.16 -8.68 -6.00
C PHE A 79 -16.67 -8.85 -5.74
N SER A 80 -17.32 -9.73 -6.47
CA SER A 80 -18.76 -10.00 -6.35
C SER A 80 -19.11 -10.57 -4.97
N GLY A 81 -18.31 -11.53 -4.47
CA GLY A 81 -18.54 -12.19 -3.20
C GLY A 81 -18.24 -11.33 -1.95
N SER A 82 -17.25 -10.45 -2.03
CA SER A 82 -16.70 -9.76 -0.85
C SER A 82 -16.79 -8.23 -0.90
N CYS A 83 -16.89 -7.61 -2.07
CA CYS A 83 -16.79 -6.15 -2.22
C CYS A 83 -18.09 -5.49 -2.71
N ALA A 84 -18.79 -6.14 -3.65
CA ALA A 84 -19.93 -5.57 -4.36
C ALA A 84 -21.13 -5.27 -3.46
N ALA A 85 -21.28 -5.97 -2.34
CA ALA A 85 -22.35 -5.68 -1.37
C ALA A 85 -22.28 -4.23 -0.83
N CYS A 86 -21.07 -3.69 -0.69
CA CYS A 86 -20.84 -2.33 -0.18
C CYS A 86 -20.55 -1.35 -1.32
N HIS A 87 -19.64 -1.71 -2.22
CA HIS A 87 -19.20 -0.83 -3.31
C HIS A 87 -20.09 -0.85 -4.54
N GLN A 88 -21.13 -1.69 -4.52
CA GLN A 88 -22.02 -1.95 -5.66
C GLN A 88 -21.29 -2.56 -6.85
N LEU A 89 -22.04 -3.20 -7.74
CA LEU A 89 -21.46 -3.91 -8.86
C LEU A 89 -20.82 -2.98 -9.91
N GLU A 90 -21.34 -1.77 -10.08
CA GLU A 90 -20.77 -0.80 -11.01
C GLU A 90 -19.68 0.06 -10.34
N GLY A 91 -19.35 -0.21 -9.07
CA GLY A 91 -18.34 0.51 -8.29
C GLY A 91 -18.78 1.90 -7.83
N GLN A 92 -20.06 2.24 -7.90
CA GLN A 92 -20.59 3.55 -7.52
C GLN A 92 -20.66 3.79 -6.01
N GLY A 93 -20.63 2.72 -5.20
CA GLY A 93 -20.78 2.82 -3.75
C GLY A 93 -22.19 3.30 -3.34
N ASN A 94 -22.27 3.92 -2.17
CA ASN A 94 -23.47 4.53 -1.61
C ASN A 94 -23.09 5.65 -0.63
N ASP A 95 -24.04 6.16 0.15
CA ASP A 95 -23.80 7.25 1.09
C ASP A 95 -22.75 6.93 2.18
N HIS A 96 -22.52 5.65 2.48
CA HIS A 96 -21.57 5.19 3.50
C HIS A 96 -20.26 4.65 2.91
N TYR A 97 -20.32 4.04 1.73
CA TYR A 97 -19.17 3.42 1.07
C TYR A 97 -18.80 4.19 -0.20
N PRO A 98 -17.54 4.63 -0.34
CA PRO A 98 -17.17 5.49 -1.45
C PRO A 98 -17.25 4.75 -2.78
N SER A 99 -17.44 5.54 -3.85
CA SER A 99 -17.20 5.05 -5.21
C SER A 99 -15.74 4.58 -5.36
N LEU A 100 -15.56 3.54 -6.16
CA LEU A 100 -14.26 3.01 -6.55
C LEU A 100 -13.68 3.74 -7.76
N PHE A 101 -14.50 4.43 -8.54
CA PHE A 101 -14.06 5.33 -9.59
C PHE A 101 -13.94 6.77 -9.06
N HIS A 102 -13.11 7.57 -9.72
CA HIS A 102 -12.69 8.88 -9.24
C HIS A 102 -12.07 8.88 -7.83
N ASN A 103 -11.55 7.72 -7.43
CA ASN A 103 -10.98 7.46 -6.11
C ASN A 103 -9.45 7.37 -6.21
N THR A 104 -8.74 8.21 -5.47
CA THR A 104 -7.28 8.31 -5.54
C THR A 104 -6.56 7.05 -5.06
N ALA A 105 -7.22 6.17 -4.28
CA ALA A 105 -6.65 4.88 -3.90
C ALA A 105 -6.59 3.93 -5.10
N ALA A 106 -7.58 3.97 -6.00
CA ALA A 106 -7.64 3.16 -7.21
C ALA A 106 -6.98 3.84 -8.43
N GLY A 107 -6.80 5.16 -8.39
CA GLY A 107 -6.21 5.93 -9.49
C GLY A 107 -4.72 6.27 -9.33
N GLY A 108 -4.06 5.80 -8.27
CA GLY A 108 -2.62 6.03 -8.06
C GLY A 108 -1.74 5.17 -8.96
N ASP A 109 -0.51 5.62 -9.23
CA ASP A 109 0.49 4.88 -10.02
C ASP A 109 1.15 3.73 -9.23
N ARG A 110 0.81 3.62 -7.95
CA ARG A 110 1.32 2.63 -7.02
C ARG A 110 0.16 1.92 -6.34
N PRO A 111 0.20 0.58 -6.21
CA PRO A 111 -0.92 -0.18 -5.67
C PRO A 111 -0.99 -0.15 -4.13
N ASP A 112 0.02 0.43 -3.46
CA ASP A 112 0.20 0.37 -2.01
C ASP A 112 -1.06 0.82 -1.24
N ASN A 113 -1.69 1.92 -1.65
CA ASN A 113 -2.89 2.42 -0.97
C ASN A 113 -4.11 1.51 -1.16
N LEU A 114 -4.35 1.05 -2.39
CA LEU A 114 -5.45 0.13 -2.69
C LEU A 114 -5.29 -1.18 -1.91
N VAL A 115 -4.12 -1.80 -2.04
CA VAL A 115 -3.82 -3.11 -1.43
C VAL A 115 -3.82 -3.00 0.10
N SER A 116 -3.24 -1.94 0.69
CA SER A 116 -3.28 -1.74 2.15
C SER A 116 -4.71 -1.56 2.65
N THR A 117 -5.55 -0.84 1.90
CA THR A 117 -6.96 -0.65 2.26
C THR A 117 -7.71 -1.98 2.26
N ILE A 118 -7.43 -2.88 1.31
CA ILE A 118 -8.02 -4.22 1.27
C ILE A 118 -7.48 -5.10 2.42
N LEU A 119 -6.16 -5.11 2.63
CA LEU A 119 -5.53 -5.93 3.66
C LEU A 119 -6.00 -5.58 5.07
N TYR A 120 -6.01 -4.29 5.40
CA TYR A 120 -6.19 -3.82 6.77
C TYR A 120 -7.56 -3.19 7.03
N GLY A 121 -8.37 -3.01 5.97
CA GLY A 121 -9.64 -2.31 6.07
C GLY A 121 -9.46 -0.85 6.43
N LEU A 122 -10.55 -0.24 6.89
CA LEU A 122 -10.53 1.09 7.47
C LEU A 122 -11.56 1.17 8.60
N HIS A 123 -11.19 1.84 9.69
CA HIS A 123 -12.11 2.24 10.73
C HIS A 123 -11.67 3.62 11.19
N ARG A 124 -12.56 4.59 11.10
CA ARG A 124 -12.32 5.92 11.66
C ARG A 124 -13.61 6.60 12.07
N THR A 125 -13.52 7.43 13.10
CA THR A 125 -14.63 8.28 13.57
C THR A 125 -14.27 9.76 13.44
N VAL A 126 -15.11 10.53 12.75
CA VAL A 126 -14.97 11.99 12.62
C VAL A 126 -16.29 12.65 13.01
N GLY A 127 -16.29 13.36 14.15
CA GLY A 127 -17.53 13.79 14.80
C GLY A 127 -18.48 12.60 15.00
N ASP A 128 -19.70 12.70 14.48
CA ASP A 128 -20.71 11.64 14.54
C ASP A 128 -20.65 10.65 13.35
N HIS A 129 -19.67 10.78 12.46
CA HIS A 129 -19.57 9.95 11.25
C HIS A 129 -18.53 8.85 11.41
N VAL A 130 -18.95 7.61 11.21
CA VAL A 130 -18.07 6.44 11.20
C VAL A 130 -17.86 5.97 9.76
N ALA A 131 -16.60 5.92 9.31
CA ALA A 131 -16.25 5.24 8.07
C ALA A 131 -15.67 3.87 8.42
N PHE A 132 -16.21 2.82 7.78
CA PHE A 132 -15.80 1.44 8.04
C PHE A 132 -15.65 0.67 6.72
N MET A 133 -14.64 -0.19 6.69
CA MET A 133 -14.44 -1.24 5.69
C MET A 133 -13.76 -2.41 6.41
N PRO A 134 -14.27 -3.64 6.26
CA PRO A 134 -13.64 -4.80 6.87
C PRO A 134 -12.24 -5.03 6.32
N ALA A 135 -11.37 -5.60 7.15
CA ALA A 135 -10.08 -6.11 6.72
C ALA A 135 -10.25 -7.46 6.02
N PHE A 136 -9.45 -7.73 5.00
CA PHE A 136 -9.40 -9.03 4.29
C PHE A 136 -8.04 -9.73 4.44
N GLY A 137 -7.11 -9.12 5.17
CA GLY A 137 -5.76 -9.61 5.39
C GLY A 137 -5.55 -10.27 6.76
N PRO A 138 -4.43 -9.98 7.47
CA PRO A 138 -4.10 -10.59 8.74
C PRO A 138 -5.17 -10.41 9.82
N ASP A 139 -5.85 -9.27 9.85
CA ASP A 139 -6.82 -8.93 10.90
C ASP A 139 -8.26 -9.38 10.56
N ALA A 140 -8.45 -9.98 9.38
CA ALA A 140 -9.74 -10.49 8.94
C ALA A 140 -10.19 -11.72 9.74
N SER A 141 -11.51 -11.93 9.80
CA SER A 141 -12.09 -13.18 10.29
C SER A 141 -11.63 -14.36 9.40
N TYR A 142 -11.69 -15.60 9.91
CA TYR A 142 -11.34 -16.77 9.11
C TYR A 142 -12.20 -16.89 7.83
N ALA A 143 -13.46 -16.46 7.88
CA ALA A 143 -14.38 -16.53 6.75
C ALA A 143 -14.12 -15.43 5.71
N ASP A 144 -13.57 -14.29 6.12
CA ASP A 144 -13.35 -13.14 5.25
C ASP A 144 -11.88 -13.05 4.75
N ARG A 145 -10.97 -13.81 5.36
CA ARG A 145 -9.54 -13.72 5.03
C ARG A 145 -9.28 -14.19 3.60
N LEU A 146 -8.63 -13.32 2.83
CA LEU A 146 -8.19 -13.56 1.46
C LEU A 146 -6.70 -13.90 1.40
N SER A 147 -6.34 -14.76 0.43
CA SER A 147 -4.94 -15.04 0.12
C SER A 147 -4.28 -13.85 -0.59
N ASP A 148 -2.93 -13.82 -0.65
CA ASP A 148 -2.21 -12.79 -1.41
C ASP A 148 -2.62 -12.80 -2.90
N ARG A 149 -2.94 -13.98 -3.43
CA ARG A 149 -3.46 -14.15 -4.79
C ARG A 149 -4.84 -13.53 -4.96
N ASP A 150 -5.78 -13.83 -4.06
CA ASP A 150 -7.13 -13.27 -4.15
C ASP A 150 -7.12 -11.74 -4.03
N ILE A 151 -6.25 -11.20 -3.17
CA ILE A 151 -6.07 -9.76 -3.01
C ILE A 151 -5.44 -9.15 -4.27
N ALA A 152 -4.44 -9.80 -4.88
CA ALA A 152 -3.86 -9.33 -6.12
C ALA A 152 -4.90 -9.34 -7.26
N ASP A 153 -5.65 -10.43 -7.40
CA ASP A 153 -6.68 -10.60 -8.43
C ASP A 153 -7.80 -9.57 -8.29
N VAL A 154 -8.36 -9.38 -7.08
CA VAL A 154 -9.41 -8.38 -6.86
C VAL A 154 -8.88 -6.94 -7.01
N SER A 155 -7.62 -6.67 -6.63
CA SER A 155 -7.00 -5.36 -6.85
C SER A 155 -6.87 -5.06 -8.34
N ASN A 156 -6.41 -6.03 -9.13
CA ASN A 156 -6.32 -5.90 -10.59
C ASN A 156 -7.69 -5.72 -11.24
N TYR A 157 -8.73 -6.41 -10.74
CA TYR A 157 -10.11 -6.19 -11.16
C TYR A 157 -10.54 -4.74 -10.89
N VAL A 158 -10.34 -4.24 -9.66
CA VAL A 158 -10.70 -2.86 -9.29
C VAL A 158 -9.96 -1.83 -10.14
N LEU A 159 -8.65 -2.00 -10.34
CA LEU A 159 -7.84 -1.11 -11.17
C LEU A 159 -8.29 -1.10 -12.63
N THR A 160 -8.64 -2.26 -13.18
CA THR A 160 -9.05 -2.40 -14.59
C THR A 160 -10.44 -1.81 -14.84
N HIS A 161 -11.38 -2.00 -13.92
CA HIS A 161 -12.78 -1.63 -14.12
C HIS A 161 -13.14 -0.25 -13.55
N TYR A 162 -12.48 0.18 -12.47
CA TYR A 162 -12.84 1.40 -11.74
C TYR A 162 -11.65 2.35 -11.52
N GLY A 163 -10.42 1.95 -11.81
CA GLY A 163 -9.22 2.70 -11.42
C GLY A 163 -8.25 2.99 -12.56
N ASN A 164 -6.96 2.97 -12.23
CA ASN A 164 -5.87 3.09 -13.19
C ASN A 164 -5.48 1.71 -13.74
N PRO A 165 -5.83 1.36 -15.00
CA PRO A 165 -5.59 0.03 -15.55
C PRO A 165 -4.12 -0.25 -15.90
N SER A 166 -3.25 0.78 -15.92
CA SER A 166 -1.82 0.60 -16.19
C SER A 166 -1.05 0.00 -15.02
N VAL A 167 -1.60 0.09 -13.80
CA VAL A 167 -1.02 -0.52 -12.61
C VAL A 167 -1.40 -1.99 -12.56
N LYS A 168 -0.44 -2.84 -12.20
CA LYS A 168 -0.63 -4.28 -11.98
C LYS A 168 -0.17 -4.63 -10.57
N VAL A 169 -0.93 -5.51 -9.93
CA VAL A 169 -0.64 -6.02 -8.59
C VAL A 169 -0.26 -7.48 -8.70
N THR A 170 0.87 -7.85 -8.11
CA THR A 170 1.30 -9.25 -7.99
C THR A 170 1.14 -9.75 -6.56
N GLU A 171 1.11 -11.08 -6.37
CA GLU A 171 1.15 -11.68 -5.03
C GLU A 171 2.33 -11.19 -4.20
N ALA A 172 3.49 -10.97 -4.84
CA ALA A 172 4.68 -10.45 -4.18
C ALA A 172 4.49 -8.99 -3.69
N ASP A 173 3.74 -8.17 -4.43
CA ASP A 173 3.39 -6.82 -3.97
C ASP A 173 2.51 -6.88 -2.73
N VAL A 174 1.51 -7.76 -2.72
CA VAL A 174 0.63 -7.96 -1.57
C VAL A 174 1.41 -8.46 -0.36
N ALA A 175 2.25 -9.49 -0.53
CA ALA A 175 3.09 -10.03 0.54
C ALA A 175 4.03 -8.95 1.12
N ARG A 176 4.64 -8.12 0.26
CA ARG A 176 5.49 -7.00 0.69
C ARG A 176 4.68 -5.98 1.51
N ILE A 177 3.49 -5.60 1.05
CA ILE A 177 2.64 -4.61 1.74
C ILE A 177 2.09 -5.17 3.06
N ARG A 178 1.79 -6.47 3.08
CA ARG A 178 1.44 -7.23 4.30
C ARG A 178 2.56 -7.20 5.35
N ASP A 179 3.81 -7.13 4.92
CA ASP A 179 5.00 -7.02 5.78
C ASP A 179 5.44 -5.56 6.03
N GLY A 180 4.54 -4.59 5.80
CA GLY A 180 4.78 -3.16 6.08
C GLY A 180 5.47 -2.39 4.97
N GLY A 181 5.58 -2.96 3.77
CA GLY A 181 6.08 -2.28 2.57
C GLY A 181 7.59 -2.41 2.33
N GLU A 182 8.13 -1.52 1.51
CA GLU A 182 9.55 -1.53 1.13
C GLU A 182 10.44 -1.20 2.33
N LYS A 183 11.14 -2.22 2.86
CA LYS A 183 12.07 -2.03 3.98
C LYS A 183 13.25 -1.14 3.55
N PRO A 184 13.65 -0.14 4.36
CA PRO A 184 14.78 0.73 4.03
C PRO A 184 16.09 -0.07 3.97
N LEU A 185 17.07 0.43 3.21
CA LEU A 185 18.37 -0.22 3.01
C LEU A 185 19.03 -0.62 4.33
N ILE A 186 18.88 0.20 5.37
CA ILE A 186 19.46 -0.09 6.68
C ILE A 186 18.90 -1.37 7.31
N VAL A 187 17.59 -1.61 7.17
CA VAL A 187 16.93 -2.83 7.68
C VAL A 187 17.32 -4.03 6.82
N ARG A 188 17.47 -3.85 5.51
CA ARG A 188 17.92 -4.91 4.60
C ARG A 188 19.36 -5.35 4.85
N LEU A 189 20.23 -4.41 5.23
CA LEU A 189 21.64 -4.68 5.49
C LEU A 189 21.92 -5.11 6.93
N ALA A 190 21.00 -4.89 7.87
CA ALA A 190 21.14 -5.24 9.28
C ALA A 190 21.58 -6.70 9.52
N PRO A 191 21.04 -7.72 8.82
CA PRO A 191 21.48 -9.12 9.00
C PRO A 191 22.95 -9.36 8.64
N PHE A 192 23.54 -8.52 7.78
CA PHE A 192 24.92 -8.67 7.32
C PHE A 192 25.93 -7.88 8.16
N ALA A 193 25.48 -6.97 9.02
CA ALA A 193 26.36 -6.10 9.79
C ALA A 193 27.33 -6.89 10.71
N ALA A 194 26.81 -7.86 11.47
CA ALA A 194 27.64 -8.68 12.37
C ALA A 194 28.61 -9.63 11.61
N PRO A 195 28.18 -10.39 10.58
CA PRO A 195 29.10 -11.19 9.78
C PRO A 195 30.23 -10.37 9.14
N VAL A 196 29.91 -9.20 8.56
CA VAL A 196 30.91 -8.32 7.95
C VAL A 196 31.90 -7.80 8.99
N ALA A 197 31.43 -7.40 10.18
CA ALA A 197 32.29 -6.98 11.27
C ALA A 197 33.25 -8.09 11.74
N ILE A 198 32.75 -9.33 11.84
CA ILE A 198 33.56 -10.50 12.21
C ILE A 198 34.64 -10.78 11.16
N VAL A 199 34.26 -10.83 9.88
CA VAL A 199 35.20 -11.07 8.77
C VAL A 199 36.27 -9.96 8.73
N PHE A 200 35.86 -8.71 8.92
CA PHE A 200 36.79 -7.58 8.97
C PHE A 200 37.77 -7.71 10.14
N ALA A 201 37.29 -8.04 11.34
CA ALA A 201 38.16 -8.24 12.51
C ALA A 201 39.17 -9.37 12.29
N LEU A 202 38.74 -10.51 11.71
CA LEU A 202 39.63 -11.63 11.38
C LEU A 202 40.68 -11.24 10.33
N ALA A 203 40.30 -10.49 9.30
CA ALA A 203 41.23 -10.00 8.29
C ALA A 203 42.28 -9.05 8.89
N VAL A 204 41.88 -8.17 9.80
CA VAL A 204 42.79 -7.27 10.52
C VAL A 204 43.76 -8.07 11.40
N VAL A 205 43.27 -9.06 12.15
CA VAL A 205 44.12 -9.94 12.97
C VAL A 205 45.13 -10.72 12.12
N ALA A 206 44.69 -11.25 10.97
CA ALA A 206 45.57 -11.96 10.04
C ALA A 206 46.64 -11.03 9.46
N LEU A 207 46.26 -9.81 9.04
CA LEU A 207 47.18 -8.80 8.51
C LEU A 207 48.22 -8.38 9.56
N LEU A 208 47.80 -8.12 10.79
CA LEU A 208 48.69 -7.77 11.90
C LEU A 208 49.65 -8.91 12.21
N SER A 209 49.16 -10.15 12.27
CA SER A 209 50.00 -11.34 12.49
C SER A 209 51.05 -11.51 11.39
N TRP A 210 50.67 -11.30 10.13
CA TRP A 210 51.57 -11.35 8.98
C TRP A 210 52.62 -10.21 8.98
N LEU A 211 52.23 -8.99 9.37
CA LEU A 211 53.15 -7.87 9.51
C LEU A 211 54.17 -8.12 10.63
N VAL A 212 53.75 -8.71 11.75
CA VAL A 212 54.64 -9.06 12.86
C VAL A 212 55.60 -10.18 12.48
N SER A 213 55.13 -11.22 11.78
CA SER A 213 56.03 -12.31 11.32
C SER A 213 57.07 -11.79 10.33
N ARG A 214 56.68 -10.95 9.36
CA ARG A 214 57.63 -10.31 8.42
C ARG A 214 58.68 -9.43 9.08
N ARG A 215 58.37 -8.78 10.21
CA ARG A 215 59.35 -7.97 10.96
C ARG A 215 60.38 -8.82 11.70
N ARG A 216 59.98 -10.01 12.17
CA ARG A 216 60.89 -10.95 12.86
C ARG A 216 61.88 -11.63 11.92
N GLU A 217 61.53 -11.78 10.64
CA GLU A 217 62.41 -12.44 9.65
C GLU A 217 63.42 -11.51 8.97
N ARG A 218 63.52 -10.23 9.36
CA ARG A 218 64.62 -9.37 8.90
C ARG A 218 65.90 -9.74 9.65
N PRO A 219 66.91 -10.36 9.00
CA PRO A 219 68.17 -10.68 9.65
C PRO A 219 68.88 -9.38 10.01
N VAL A 220 69.41 -9.30 11.23
CA VAL A 220 70.38 -8.26 11.59
C VAL A 220 71.64 -8.54 10.78
N LEU A 221 71.82 -7.83 9.67
CA LEU A 221 73.12 -7.78 8.98
C LEU A 221 74.08 -7.05 9.92
N GLY A 222 75.24 -7.70 10.15
CA GLY A 222 76.26 -7.39 11.15
C GLY A 222 76.78 -5.97 11.17
#